data_AF-A0A3D1ZKF3-F1
#
_entry.id   AF-A0A3D1ZKF3-F1
#
_cell.length_a   1.000
_cell.length_b   1.000
_cell.length_c   1.000
_cell.angle_alpha   90.00
_cell.angle_beta   90.00
_cell.angle_gamma   90.00
#
_symmetry.space_group_name_H-M   'P 1'
#
loop_
_entity.id
_entity.type
_entity.pdbx_description
1 polymer ?
#
loop_
_entity_poly.entity_id
_entity_poly.type
_entity_poly.pdbx_seq_one_letter_code
_entity_poly.pdbx_strand_id
1 'polypeptide(L)' 'MSERFWIDGVEYLTDGLSEEGRALVKQLRVTQHKLHELSNQQALMTKAKNAYIADLKMEIVKGLSGVDLGTLFADD' A
#
# COMPACT_ATOMS: atom_id res chain seq x y z
N MET A 1 -24.36 9.37 -21.53
CA MET A 1 -22.91 9.61 -21.64
C MET A 1 -22.23 8.26 -21.63
N SER A 2 -21.40 7.99 -22.62
CA SER A 2 -20.62 6.76 -22.71
C SER A 2 -19.54 6.74 -21.62
N GLU A 3 -19.60 5.77 -20.72
CA GLU A 3 -18.56 5.59 -19.71
C GLU A 3 -17.34 4.88 -20.31
N ARG A 4 -16.18 5.10 -19.71
CA ARG A 4 -14.92 4.46 -20.08
C ARG A 4 -14.37 3.64 -18.93
N PHE A 5 -13.67 2.58 -19.28
CA PHE A 5 -12.98 1.74 -18.30
C PHE A 5 -11.67 1.24 -18.88
N TRP A 6 -10.75 0.89 -17.99
CA TRP A 6 -9.43 0.38 -18.35
C TRP A 6 -9.28 -1.06 -17.90
N ILE A 7 -8.76 -1.89 -18.80
CA ILE A 7 -8.30 -3.24 -18.50
C ILE A 7 -6.86 -3.33 -19.01
N ASP A 8 -5.93 -3.66 -18.12
CA ASP A 8 -4.52 -3.85 -18.45
C ASP A 8 -3.89 -2.69 -19.25
N GLY A 9 -4.29 -1.46 -18.92
CA GLY A 9 -3.81 -0.24 -19.57
C GLY A 9 -4.48 0.11 -20.90
N VAL A 10 -5.39 -0.73 -21.39
CA VAL A 10 -6.18 -0.47 -22.60
C VAL A 10 -7.52 0.17 -22.23
N GLU A 11 -7.89 1.25 -22.93
CA GLU A 11 -9.14 1.98 -22.74
C GLU A 11 -10.27 1.37 -23.57
N TYR A 12 -11.44 1.20 -22.94
CA TYR A 12 -12.65 0.67 -23.55
C TYR A 12 -13.84 1.59 -23.30
N LEU A 13 -14.76 1.63 -24.25
CA LEU A 13 -16.07 2.26 -24.09
C LEU A 13 -17.07 1.25 -23.55
N THR A 14 -17.98 1.69 -22.69
CA THR A 14 -19.13 0.88 -22.26
C THR A 14 -20.22 0.78 -23.33
N ASP A 15 -20.07 1.51 -24.44
CA ASP A 15 -21.00 1.52 -25.55
C ASP A 15 -20.98 0.17 -26.26
N GLY A 16 -22.16 -0.41 -26.47
CA GLY A 16 -22.30 -1.74 -27.07
C GLY A 16 -22.16 -2.90 -26.09
N LEU A 17 -21.86 -2.66 -24.81
CA LEU A 17 -21.98 -3.70 -23.79
C LEU A 17 -23.45 -4.06 -23.54
N SER A 18 -23.71 -5.31 -23.18
CA SER A 18 -25.00 -5.73 -22.63
C SER A 18 -25.22 -5.11 -21.24
N GLU A 19 -26.40 -5.27 -20.66
CA GLU A 19 -26.66 -4.81 -19.31
C GLU A 19 -25.80 -5.55 -18.27
N GLU A 20 -25.60 -6.85 -18.48
CA GLU A 20 -24.71 -7.70 -17.70
C GLU A 20 -23.25 -7.23 -17.84
N GLY A 21 -22.82 -6.88 -19.05
CA GLY A 21 -21.48 -6.34 -19.30
C GLY A 21 -21.23 -5.04 -18.54
N ARG A 22 -22.20 -4.12 -18.54
CA ARG A 22 -22.13 -2.88 -17.74
C ARG A 22 -22.08 -3.16 -16.23
N ALA A 23 -22.84 -4.15 -15.76
CA ALA A 23 -22.82 -4.55 -14.36
C ALA A 23 -21.44 -5.11 -13.94
N LEU A 24 -20.82 -5.94 -14.78
CA LEU A 24 -19.47 -6.47 -14.55
C LEU A 24 -18.42 -5.36 -14.52
N VAL A 25 -18.48 -4.39 -15.43
CA VAL A 25 -17.55 -3.24 -15.43
C VAL A 25 -17.68 -2.44 -14.12
N LYS A 26 -18.90 -2.27 -13.61
CA LYS A 26 -19.12 -1.60 -12.32
C LYS A 26 -18.49 -2.37 -11.16
N GLN A 27 -18.66 -3.69 -11.12
CA GLN A 27 -18.05 -4.56 -10.10
C GLN A 27 -16.52 -4.57 -10.20
N LEU A 28 -15.98 -4.58 -11.42
CA LEU A 28 -14.55 -4.51 -11.68
C LEU A 28 -13.97 -3.21 -11.11
N ARG A 29 -14.60 -2.06 -11.37
CA ARG A 29 -14.16 -0.75 -10.86
C ARG A 29 -14.13 -0.74 -9.33
N VAL A 30 -15.16 -1.25 -8.67
CA VAL A 30 -15.20 -1.36 -7.20
C VAL A 30 -14.07 -2.26 -6.69
N THR A 31 -13.85 -3.40 -7.32
CA THR A 31 -12.79 -4.35 -6.94
C THR A 31 -11.40 -3.74 -7.11
N GLN A 32 -11.14 -3.05 -8.22
CA GLN A 32 -9.88 -2.35 -8.48
C GLN A 32 -9.61 -1.28 -7.41
N HIS A 33 -10.62 -0.47 -7.06
CA HIS A 33 -10.48 0.50 -5.98
C HIS A 33 -10.16 -0.17 -4.64
N LYS A 34 -10.83 -1.29 -4.32
CA LYS A 34 -10.58 -1.99 -3.07
C LYS A 34 -9.18 -2.60 -3.01
N LEU A 35 -8.70 -3.17 -4.12
CA LEU A 35 -7.34 -3.68 -4.24
C LEU A 35 -6.30 -2.59 -4.02
N HIS A 36 -6.51 -1.41 -4.62
CA HIS A 36 -5.61 -0.28 -4.42
C HIS A 36 -5.60 0.21 -2.96
N GLU A 37 -6.76 0.29 -2.32
CA GLU A 37 -6.89 0.62 -0.90
C GLU A 37 -6.13 -0.37 -0.01
N LEU A 38 -6.32 -1.67 -0.23
CA LEU A 38 -5.66 -2.73 0.55
C LEU A 38 -4.14 -2.73 0.32
N SER A 39 -3.69 -2.50 -0.91
CA SER A 39 -2.25 -2.38 -1.22
C SER A 39 -1.60 -1.23 -0.46
N ASN A 40 -2.28 -0.07 -0.40
CA ASN A 40 -1.79 1.08 0.38
C ASN A 40 -1.77 0.79 1.88
N GLN A 41 -2.79 0.13 2.42
CA GLN A 41 -2.82 -0.30 3.82
C GLN A 41 -1.69 -1.27 4.14
N GLN A 42 -1.43 -2.24 3.25
CA GLN A 42 -0.31 -3.16 3.40
C GLN A 42 1.03 -2.41 3.43
N ALA A 43 1.26 -1.47 2.51
CA ALA A 43 2.48 -0.67 2.49
C ALA A 43 2.68 0.13 3.80
N LEU A 44 1.60 0.73 4.32
CA LEU A 44 1.62 1.45 5.60
C LEU A 44 1.98 0.51 6.77
N MET A 45 1.33 -0.64 6.86
CA MET A 45 1.57 -1.62 7.92
C MET A 45 2.98 -2.20 7.85
N THR A 46 3.50 -2.47 6.65
CA THR A 46 4.88 -2.91 6.46
C THR A 46 5.88 -1.86 6.94
N LYS A 47 5.65 -0.58 6.61
CA LYS A 47 6.50 0.52 7.10
C LYS A 47 6.47 0.62 8.63
N ALA A 48 5.29 0.58 9.23
CA ALA A 48 5.13 0.63 10.68
C ALA A 48 5.83 -0.56 11.38
N LYS A 49 5.65 -1.77 10.86
CA LYS A 49 6.33 -2.98 11.35
C LYS A 49 7.85 -2.83 11.30
N ASN A 50 8.38 -2.34 10.18
CA ASN A 50 9.83 -2.18 10.01
C ASN A 50 10.40 -1.13 10.96
N ALA A 51 9.69 -0.02 11.17
CA ALA A 51 10.07 1.00 12.16
C ALA A 51 10.11 0.41 13.58
N TYR A 52 9.05 -0.30 13.98
CA TYR A 52 8.99 -0.97 15.29
C TYR A 52 10.15 -1.96 15.50
N ILE A 53 10.47 -2.77 14.48
CA ILE A 53 11.61 -3.69 14.55
C ILE A 53 12.93 -2.94 14.70
N ALA A 54 13.09 -1.80 14.04
CA ALA A 54 14.30 -0.98 14.15
C ALA A 54 14.44 -0.40 15.56
N ASP A 55 13.35 0.15 16.11
CA ASP A 55 13.31 0.70 17.47
C ASP A 55 13.66 -0.36 18.52
N LEU A 56 13.05 -1.55 18.43
CA LEU A 56 13.36 -2.68 19.31
C LEU A 56 14.84 -3.09 19.23
N LYS A 57 15.43 -3.13 18.03
CA LYS A 57 16.84 -3.45 17.87
C LYS A 57 17.74 -2.42 18.55
N MET A 58 17.40 -1.13 18.44
CA MET A 58 18.12 -0.07 19.13
C MET A 58 18.03 -0.22 20.66
N GLU A 59 16.83 -0.49 21.19
CA GLU A 59 16.63 -0.71 22.62
C GLU A 59 17.42 -1.90 23.14
N ILE A 60 17.40 -3.03 22.43
CA ILE A 60 18.16 -4.24 22.81
C ILE A 60 19.66 -3.93 22.85
N VAL A 61 20.19 -3.25 21.83
CA VAL A 61 21.62 -2.90 21.78
C VAL A 61 21.99 -1.95 22.92
N LYS A 62 21.17 -0.94 23.20
CA LYS A 62 21.37 -0.03 24.35
C LYS A 62 21.33 -0.78 25.68
N GLY A 63 20.39 -1.70 25.86
CA GLY A 63 20.26 -2.51 27.06
C GLY A 63 21.41 -3.50 27.28
N LEU A 64 21.94 -4.10 26.20
CA LEU A 64 23.00 -5.12 26.28
C LEU A 64 24.40 -4.50 26.38
N SER A 65 24.65 -3.38 25.69
CA SER A 65 25.95 -2.71 25.69
C SER A 65 26.13 -1.73 26.86
N GLY A 66 25.03 -1.29 27.50
CA GLY A 66 25.04 -0.22 28.49
C GLY A 66 25.43 1.14 27.91
N VAL A 67 25.64 1.23 26.59
CA VAL A 67 26.08 2.43 25.88
C VAL A 67 24.98 2.84 24.91
N ASP A 68 24.56 4.10 24.99
CA ASP A 68 23.62 4.68 24.05
C ASP A 68 24.35 4.99 22.74
N LEU A 69 24.26 4.08 21.76
CA LEU A 69 24.91 4.28 20.46
C LEU A 69 24.41 5.55 19.74
N GLY A 70 23.21 6.05 20.05
CA GLY A 70 22.72 7.32 19.52
C GLY A 70 23.54 8.51 20.01
N THR A 71 24.20 8.41 21.16
CA THR A 71 25.12 9.44 21.69
C THR A 71 26.55 9.29 21.19
N LEU A 72 26.97 8.08 20.81
CA LEU A 72 28.32 7.83 20.29
C LEU A 72 28.53 8.34 18.86
N PHE A 73 27.46 8.44 18.07
CA PHE A 73 27.49 8.98 16.72
C PHE A 73 26.94 10.41 16.63
N ALA A 74 26.73 11.08 17.77
CA ALA A 74 26.24 12.46 17.83
C ALA A 74 27.35 13.52 17.94
N ASP A 75 28.63 13.12 17.86
CA ASP A 75 29.77 14.04 17.78
C ASP A 75 30.32 14.05 16.33
N ASP A 76 30.34 15.28 15.77
CA ASP A 76 30.58 15.77 14.38
C ASP A 76 29.44 15.65 13.33
#